data_AF-A0A9E2XKB2-F1
#
_entry.id   AF-A0A9E2XKB2-F1
#
_cell.length_a   1.000
_cell.length_b   1.000
_cell.length_c   1.000
_cell.angle_alpha   90.00
_cell.angle_beta   90.00
_cell.angle_gamma   90.00
#
_symmetry.space_group_name_H-M   'P 1'
#
loop_
_entity.id
_entity.type
_entity.pdbx_description
1 polymer ?
#
loop_
_entity_poly.entity_id
_entity_poly.type
_entity_poly.pdbx_seq_one_letter_code
_entity_poly.pdbx_strand_id
1 'polypeptide(L)'
;LFSVGDTHAAQGDGEVCGTAIESPIDVALKLELVKGANLRMPRYVTPGPVTDHFDKKGYEVTTGIGPDLMAGARTAVMEMVDLLSKRFGYAPIDAYMLCSVCADLRISSIVDVPNWVVSMYFPRIVLE
;
A
#
# COMPACT_ATOMS: atom_id res chain seq x y z
N LEU A 1 5.25 -26.46 10.53
CA LEU A 1 5.99 -25.65 11.52
C LEU A 1 5.64 -24.19 11.28
N PHE A 2 5.44 -23.39 12.33
CA PHE A 2 5.09 -21.96 12.23
C PHE A 2 6.33 -21.09 12.46
N SER A 3 6.47 -20.01 11.69
CA SER A 3 7.52 -19.00 11.79
C SER A 3 6.93 -17.60 11.57
N VAL A 4 7.50 -16.58 12.22
CA VAL A 4 7.08 -15.17 12.10
C VAL A 4 8.29 -14.24 12.21
N GLY A 5 8.28 -13.13 11.47
CA GLY A 5 9.33 -12.11 11.38
C GLY A 5 8.89 -11.00 10.42
N ASP A 6 9.83 -10.18 9.94
CA ASP A 6 9.57 -9.12 8.93
C ASP A 6 8.54 -8.09 9.41
N THR A 7 8.84 -7.49 10.56
CA THR A 7 7.90 -6.62 11.26
C THR A 7 8.07 -5.17 10.83
N HIS A 8 6.98 -4.55 10.39
CA HIS A 8 6.97 -3.19 9.87
C HIS A 8 6.24 -2.25 10.83
N ALA A 9 6.85 -1.12 11.18
CA ALA A 9 6.19 -0.07 11.96
C ALA A 9 5.18 0.73 11.12
N ALA A 10 5.44 0.86 9.81
CA ALA A 10 4.52 1.43 8.83
C ALA A 10 4.86 0.91 7.42
N GLN A 11 3.83 0.66 6.62
CA GLN A 11 3.92 0.27 5.22
C GLN A 11 2.66 0.75 4.49
N GLY A 12 2.83 1.29 3.28
CA GLY A 12 1.75 1.55 2.34
C GLY A 12 1.53 0.38 1.38
N ASP A 13 0.33 0.26 0.81
CA ASP A 13 0.06 -0.80 -0.17
C ASP A 13 1.04 -0.72 -1.35
N GLY A 14 1.71 -1.83 -1.64
CA GLY A 14 2.63 -1.99 -2.76
C GLY A 14 4.12 -1.88 -2.38
N GLU A 15 4.48 -1.43 -1.18
CA GLU A 15 5.86 -1.36 -0.69
C GLU A 15 6.83 -0.82 -1.77
N VAL A 16 6.43 0.31 -2.37
CA VAL A 16 6.87 0.66 -3.72
C VAL A 16 8.36 1.00 -3.82
N CYS A 17 9.03 1.32 -2.71
CA CYS A 17 10.49 1.52 -2.66
C CYS A 17 11.30 0.26 -2.31
N GLY A 18 10.60 -0.86 -2.09
CA GLY A 18 11.19 -2.16 -1.76
C GLY A 18 11.44 -2.40 -0.27
N THR A 19 11.15 -1.42 0.59
CA THR A 19 11.20 -1.56 2.05
C THR A 19 10.06 -0.80 2.70
N ALA A 20 9.66 -1.25 3.89
CA ALA A 20 8.79 -0.54 4.81
C ALA A 20 9.60 0.29 5.82
N ILE A 21 8.96 0.75 6.91
CA ILE A 21 9.69 1.12 8.12
C ILE A 21 10.01 -0.17 8.89
N GLU A 22 11.10 -0.83 8.51
CA GLU A 22 11.59 -2.04 9.15
C GLU A 22 11.88 -1.80 10.63
N SER A 23 11.32 -2.62 11.52
CA SER A 23 11.45 -2.39 12.97
C SER A 23 11.45 -3.68 13.77
N PRO A 24 12.27 -3.80 14.82
CA PRO A 24 12.14 -4.91 15.76
C PRO A 24 10.84 -4.75 16.56
N ILE A 25 9.95 -5.74 16.48
CA ILE A 25 8.67 -5.75 17.20
C ILE A 25 8.53 -7.07 17.96
N ASP A 26 8.16 -6.98 19.23
CA ASP A 26 7.73 -8.14 20.02
C ASP A 26 6.27 -8.47 19.71
N VAL A 27 6.00 -9.71 19.27
CA VAL A 27 4.65 -10.16 18.90
C VAL A 27 4.12 -11.21 19.88
N ALA A 28 2.92 -10.99 20.39
CA ALA A 28 2.18 -11.96 21.20
C ALA A 28 1.15 -12.69 20.31
N LEU A 29 1.28 -14.02 20.18
CA LEU A 29 0.47 -14.82 19.26
C LEU A 29 -0.25 -15.95 20.01
N LYS A 30 -1.51 -16.20 19.65
CA LYS A 30 -2.28 -17.37 20.07
C LYS A 30 -2.48 -18.30 18.87
N LEU A 31 -2.10 -19.57 19.02
CA LEU A 31 -2.26 -20.57 17.97
C LEU A 31 -3.38 -21.55 18.33
N GLU A 32 -4.29 -21.75 17.38
CA GLU A 32 -5.39 -22.70 17.49
C GLU A 32 -5.42 -23.61 16.25
N LEU A 33 -5.97 -24.82 16.40
CA LEU A 33 -6.01 -25.81 15.34
C LEU A 33 -7.42 -26.05 14.84
N VAL A 34 -7.68 -25.64 13.60
CA VAL A 34 -8.93 -25.96 12.88
C VAL A 34 -8.73 -27.23 12.06
N LYS A 35 -9.26 -28.35 12.54
CA LYS A 35 -9.18 -29.63 11.82
C LYS A 35 -10.06 -29.60 10.56
N GLY A 36 -9.56 -30.19 9.47
CA GLY A 36 -10.33 -30.36 8.24
C GLY A 36 -10.57 -29.09 7.40
N ALA A 37 -9.85 -27.99 7.67
CA ALA A 37 -10.07 -26.72 6.98
C ALA A 37 -9.74 -26.75 5.47
N ASN A 38 -8.80 -27.60 5.03
CA ASN A 38 -8.46 -27.86 3.62
C ASN A 38 -8.30 -26.59 2.74
N LEU A 39 -7.64 -25.55 3.28
CA LEU A 39 -7.44 -24.28 2.57
C LEU A 39 -6.35 -24.40 1.50
N ARG A 40 -6.59 -23.81 0.31
CA ARG A 40 -5.60 -23.73 -0.78
C ARG A 40 -4.60 -22.58 -0.61
N MET A 41 -5.03 -21.50 0.04
CA MET A 41 -4.26 -20.28 0.28
C MET A 41 -4.62 -19.71 1.66
N PRO A 42 -3.73 -18.94 2.31
CA PRO A 42 -4.04 -18.24 3.55
C PRO A 42 -5.27 -17.34 3.42
N ARG A 43 -5.99 -17.19 4.52
CA ARG A 43 -7.11 -16.26 4.67
C ARG A 43 -6.98 -15.60 6.03
N TYR A 44 -7.35 -14.34 6.11
CA TYR A 44 -7.36 -13.59 7.37
C TYR A 44 -8.67 -12.80 7.50
N VAL A 45 -8.99 -12.43 8.73
CA VAL A 45 -10.17 -11.62 9.06
C VAL A 45 -9.69 -10.53 10.03
N THR A 46 -10.09 -9.29 9.77
CA THR A 46 -9.92 -8.16 10.68
C THR A 46 -11.28 -7.84 11.33
N PRO A 47 -11.34 -7.50 12.63
CA PRO A 47 -12.61 -7.14 13.28
C PRO A 47 -13.12 -5.74 12.89
N GLY A 48 -12.28 -4.94 12.23
CA GLY A 48 -12.58 -3.59 11.76
C GLY A 48 -11.92 -3.32 10.39
N PRO A 49 -11.76 -2.05 10.00
CA PRO A 49 -11.08 -1.72 8.74
C PRO A 49 -9.68 -2.35 8.72
N VAL A 50 -9.23 -2.73 7.51
CA VAL A 50 -7.91 -3.38 7.31
C VAL A 50 -6.78 -2.48 7.79
N THR A 51 -6.98 -1.16 7.71
CA THR A 51 -6.08 -0.12 8.18
C THR A 51 -6.90 0.94 8.93
N ASP A 52 -6.42 1.39 10.09
CA ASP A 52 -6.88 2.67 10.68
C ASP A 52 -6.12 3.78 9.96
N HIS A 53 -6.47 3.96 8.69
CA HIS A 53 -5.69 4.79 7.77
C HIS A 53 -5.82 6.28 8.12
N PHE A 54 -4.91 7.05 7.58
CA PHE A 54 -4.78 8.49 7.71
C PHE A 54 -5.86 9.26 6.91
N ASP A 55 -7.10 8.80 6.93
CA ASP A 55 -8.18 9.21 6.03
C ASP A 55 -8.94 10.47 6.49
N LYS A 56 -8.72 10.93 7.73
CA LYS A 56 -9.42 12.06 8.36
C LYS A 56 -9.34 13.36 7.55
N LYS A 57 -8.34 13.50 6.68
CA LYS A 57 -8.13 14.66 5.78
C LYS A 57 -8.33 14.33 4.29
N GLY A 58 -8.72 13.10 3.97
CA GLY A 58 -8.83 12.59 2.61
C GLY A 58 -7.47 12.33 1.97
N TYR A 59 -7.44 12.25 0.63
CA TYR A 59 -6.28 11.80 -0.13
C TYR A 59 -5.99 12.72 -1.32
N GLU A 60 -4.72 12.86 -1.68
CA GLU A 60 -4.30 13.15 -3.05
C GLU A 60 -4.25 11.82 -3.80
N VAL A 61 -4.77 11.77 -5.03
CA VAL A 61 -4.87 10.51 -5.79
C VAL A 61 -4.34 10.71 -7.20
N THR A 62 -3.39 9.88 -7.61
CA THR A 62 -2.87 9.82 -8.97
C THR A 62 -3.19 8.45 -9.57
N THR A 63 -3.28 8.38 -10.90
CA THR A 63 -3.70 7.15 -11.58
C THR A 63 -2.73 6.80 -12.71
N GLY A 64 -2.60 5.50 -12.95
CA GLY A 64 -2.01 4.95 -14.15
C GLY A 64 -3.06 4.13 -14.89
N ILE A 65 -3.21 4.43 -16.18
CA ILE A 65 -4.23 3.84 -17.03
C ILE A 65 -3.55 3.24 -18.25
N GLY A 66 -3.81 1.97 -18.53
CA GLY A 66 -3.25 1.32 -19.71
C GLY A 66 -3.48 -0.19 -19.72
N PRO A 67 -2.99 -0.89 -20.76
CA PRO A 67 -3.26 -2.30 -20.96
C PRO A 67 -2.44 -3.25 -20.07
N ASP A 68 -1.46 -2.71 -19.35
CA ASP A 68 -0.61 -3.48 -18.44
C ASP A 68 -0.73 -2.93 -17.02
N LEU A 69 -1.06 -3.82 -16.08
CA LEU A 69 -1.32 -3.45 -14.69
C LEU A 69 -0.06 -2.96 -13.97
N MET A 70 1.10 -3.54 -14.28
CA MET A 70 2.38 -3.16 -13.66
C MET A 70 2.88 -1.82 -14.18
N ALA A 71 2.72 -1.55 -15.48
CA ALA A 71 2.97 -0.24 -16.06
C ALA A 71 2.01 0.80 -15.46
N GLY A 72 0.73 0.47 -15.30
CA GLY A 72 -0.26 1.32 -14.62
C GLY A 72 0.14 1.64 -13.18
N ALA A 73 0.54 0.64 -12.41
CA ALA A 73 1.07 0.81 -11.05
C ALA A 73 2.28 1.75 -11.02
N ARG A 74 3.26 1.54 -11.90
CA ARG A 74 4.45 2.39 -12.00
C ARG A 74 4.08 3.84 -12.32
N THR A 75 3.17 4.05 -13.27
CA THR A 75 2.70 5.40 -13.63
C THR A 75 2.00 6.07 -12.46
N ALA A 76 1.08 5.39 -11.76
CA ALA A 76 0.39 5.96 -10.60
C ALA A 76 1.38 6.45 -9.53
N VAL A 77 2.41 5.65 -9.23
CA VAL A 77 3.46 6.01 -8.26
C VAL A 77 4.31 7.19 -8.76
N MET A 78 4.76 7.15 -10.03
CA MET A 78 5.58 8.23 -10.60
C MET A 78 4.84 9.58 -10.62
N GLU A 79 3.56 9.57 -10.97
CA GLU A 79 2.71 10.76 -10.92
C GLU A 79 2.52 11.27 -9.49
N MET A 80 2.44 10.39 -8.48
CA MET A 80 2.37 10.83 -7.08
C MET A 80 3.67 11.49 -6.64
N VAL A 81 4.82 10.90 -6.99
CA VAL A 81 6.14 11.49 -6.71
C VAL A 81 6.27 12.86 -7.37
N ASP A 82 5.83 13.00 -8.63
CA ASP A 82 5.81 14.27 -9.35
C ASP A 82 4.91 15.30 -8.68
N LEU A 83 3.69 14.92 -8.29
CA LEU A 83 2.73 15.77 -7.59
C LEU A 83 3.30 16.27 -6.25
N LEU A 84 3.85 15.37 -5.43
CA LEU A 84 4.47 15.72 -4.14
C LEU A 84 5.66 16.66 -4.33
N SER A 85 6.48 16.40 -5.34
CA SER A 85 7.65 17.24 -5.63
C SER A 85 7.26 18.63 -6.12
N LYS A 86 6.36 18.73 -7.11
CA LYS A 86 6.00 19.99 -7.75
C LYS A 86 5.07 20.86 -6.91
N ARG A 87 4.11 20.25 -6.22
CA ARG A 87 3.07 20.99 -5.48
C ARG A 87 3.44 21.24 -4.03
N PHE A 88 4.16 20.31 -3.40
CA PHE A 88 4.47 20.35 -1.97
C PHE A 88 5.97 20.51 -1.68
N GLY A 89 6.82 20.48 -2.72
CA GLY A 89 8.24 20.83 -2.59
C GLY A 89 9.13 19.73 -1.99
N TYR A 90 8.63 18.49 -1.89
CA TYR A 90 9.45 17.36 -1.44
C TYR A 90 10.55 17.04 -2.46
N ALA A 91 11.71 16.57 -1.98
CA ALA A 91 12.68 15.98 -2.88
C ALA A 91 12.09 14.69 -3.49
N PRO A 92 12.32 14.38 -4.77
CA PRO A 92 11.73 13.20 -5.41
C PRO A 92 12.01 11.88 -4.68
N ILE A 93 13.20 11.73 -4.08
CA ILE A 93 13.57 10.55 -3.31
C ILE A 93 12.77 10.44 -2.02
N ASP A 94 12.55 11.55 -1.32
CA ASP A 94 11.77 11.60 -0.08
C ASP A 94 10.29 11.33 -0.37
N ALA A 95 9.75 11.92 -1.45
CA ALA A 95 8.40 11.65 -1.92
C ALA A 95 8.20 10.16 -2.24
N TYR A 96 9.17 9.53 -2.90
CA TYR A 96 9.13 8.10 -3.22
C TYR A 96 9.17 7.21 -1.96
N MET A 97 10.04 7.54 -0.99
CA MET A 97 10.09 6.82 0.29
C MET A 97 8.79 6.99 1.09
N LEU A 98 8.24 8.22 1.15
CA LEU A 98 6.95 8.50 1.79
C LEU A 98 5.83 7.66 1.17
N CYS A 99 5.78 7.59 -0.17
CA CYS A 99 4.82 6.74 -0.87
C CYS A 99 4.90 5.26 -0.43
N SER A 100 6.08 4.72 -0.15
CA SER A 100 6.24 3.31 0.28
C SER A 100 5.73 3.04 1.70
N VAL A 101 5.76 4.05 2.58
CA VAL A 101 5.48 3.85 4.01
C VAL A 101 4.08 4.27 4.44
N CYS A 102 3.39 5.14 3.67
CA CYS A 102 2.09 5.67 4.08
C CYS A 102 1.01 5.78 3.00
N ALA A 103 1.30 5.49 1.73
CA ALA A 103 0.34 5.63 0.64
C ALA A 103 -0.08 4.28 0.07
N ASP A 104 -1.31 4.20 -0.42
CA ASP A 104 -1.91 2.93 -0.83
C ASP A 104 -2.01 2.83 -2.36
N LEU A 105 -1.29 1.87 -2.95
CA LEU A 105 -1.46 1.48 -4.34
C LEU A 105 -2.63 0.51 -4.49
N ARG A 106 -3.66 0.92 -5.22
CA ARG A 106 -4.91 0.18 -5.36
C ARG A 106 -5.26 -0.08 -6.82
N ILE A 107 -5.68 -1.31 -7.10
CA ILE A 107 -6.34 -1.63 -8.37
C ILE A 107 -7.76 -1.04 -8.31
N SER A 108 -8.05 -0.08 -9.18
CA SER A 108 -9.34 0.61 -9.23
C SER A 108 -10.32 -0.01 -10.23
N SER A 109 -9.84 -0.48 -11.39
CA SER A 109 -10.66 -1.19 -12.38
C SER A 109 -9.82 -2.20 -13.17
N ILE A 110 -10.38 -3.40 -13.39
CA ILE A 110 -9.81 -4.49 -14.21
C ILE A 110 -10.80 -5.02 -15.24
N VAL A 111 -11.86 -4.27 -15.55
CA VAL A 111 -12.95 -4.73 -16.42
C VAL A 111 -13.06 -3.96 -17.73
N ASP A 112 -12.39 -2.81 -17.83
CA ASP A 112 -12.54 -1.86 -18.93
C ASP A 112 -11.57 -2.14 -20.08
N VAL A 113 -11.71 -3.29 -20.74
CA VAL A 113 -10.82 -3.72 -21.84
C VAL A 113 -10.67 -2.63 -22.92
N PRO A 114 -9.43 -2.28 -23.35
CA PRO A 114 -8.16 -2.92 -23.01
C PRO A 114 -7.46 -2.34 -21.77
N ASN A 115 -8.04 -1.36 -21.08
CA ASN A 115 -7.35 -0.58 -20.07
C ASN A 115 -7.72 -0.99 -18.63
N TRP A 116 -6.69 -1.08 -17.80
CA TRP A 116 -6.80 -1.21 -16.35
C TRP A 116 -6.51 0.13 -15.70
N VAL A 117 -7.06 0.33 -14.51
CA VAL A 117 -6.82 1.54 -13.72
C VAL A 117 -6.20 1.13 -12.39
N VAL A 118 -5.00 1.65 -12.13
CA VAL A 118 -4.33 1.57 -10.82
C VAL A 118 -4.20 2.98 -10.27
N SER A 119 -4.45 3.17 -8.98
CA SER A 119 -4.43 4.47 -8.33
C SER A 119 -3.53 4.44 -7.11
N MET A 120 -2.78 5.52 -6.88
CA MET A 120 -1.98 5.73 -5.69
C MET A 120 -2.67 6.75 -4.79
N TYR A 121 -3.08 6.33 -3.59
CA TYR A 121 -3.77 7.17 -2.61
C TYR A 121 -2.78 7.67 -1.56
N PHE A 122 -2.44 8.95 -1.59
CA PHE A 122 -1.56 9.57 -0.61
C PHE A 122 -2.38 10.34 0.44
N PRO A 123 -2.27 10.00 1.74
CA PRO A 123 -3.09 10.60 2.78
C PRO A 123 -2.69 12.07 3.02
N ARG A 124 -3.67 12.98 2.94
CA ARG A 124 -3.42 14.43 3.04
C ARG A 124 -2.93 14.88 4.41
N ILE A 125 -3.23 14.13 5.47
CA ILE A 125 -2.79 14.48 6.82
C ILE A 125 -1.25 14.43 6.98
N VAL A 126 -0.53 13.75 6.08
CA VAL A 126 0.95 13.68 6.08
C VAL A 126 1.57 14.99 5.53
N LEU A 127 0.78 15.81 4.85
CA LEU A 127 1.21 17.07 4.23
C LEU A 127 1.00 18.30 5.14
N GLU A 128 0.37 18.12 6.30
CA GLU A 128 0.06 19.17 7.28
C GLU A 128 1.07 19.17 8.44
#